data_AF-A0A346PUF4-F1
#
_entry.id   AF-A0A346PUF4-F1
#
_cell.length_a   1.000
_cell.length_b   1.000
_cell.length_c   1.000
_cell.angle_alpha   90.00
_cell.angle_beta   90.00
_cell.angle_gamma   90.00
#
_symmetry.space_group_name_H-M   'P 1'
#
loop_
_entity.id
_entity.type
_entity.pdbx_description
1 polymer ?
#
loop_
_entity_poly.entity_id
_entity_poly.type
_entity_poly.pdbx_seq_one_letter_code
_entity_poly.pdbx_strand_id
1 'polypeptide(L)'
;MLSRENRVIGASVALLVAIALVVLPVAEDTLGLALSDQPLAAFVLFAGLAVLGPQLYLARTDEEISPRTRVRFAVVVSAVFALTFAEPGAVDWSEGTALLADLETLQHAVLVVVAVGSLVGLVCYEFVAGYRDRVVST
;
A
#
# COMPACT_ATOMS: atom_id res chain seq x y z
N MET A 1 6.08 -26.26 16.23
CA MET A 1 6.04 -25.94 14.78
C MET A 1 5.70 -24.47 14.66
N LEU A 2 6.48 -23.68 13.90
CA LEU A 2 6.14 -22.27 13.67
C LEU A 2 4.78 -22.18 12.96
N SER A 3 3.85 -21.39 13.50
CA SER A 3 2.58 -21.09 12.84
C SER A 3 2.83 -20.58 11.42
N ARG A 4 1.91 -20.89 10.50
CA ARG A 4 1.93 -20.38 9.13
C ARG A 4 2.04 -18.87 9.11
N GLU A 5 1.32 -18.19 10.00
CA GLU A 5 1.36 -16.74 10.15
C GLU A 5 2.78 -16.25 10.46
N ASN A 6 3.43 -16.81 11.49
CA ASN A 6 4.80 -16.42 11.83
C ASN A 6 5.79 -16.65 10.69
N ARG A 7 5.60 -17.70 9.88
CA ARG A 7 6.44 -17.93 8.70
C ARG A 7 6.21 -16.89 7.62
N VAL A 8 4.96 -16.50 7.37
CA VAL A 8 4.64 -15.47 6.37
C VAL A 8 5.16 -14.12 6.83
N ILE A 9 4.94 -13.73 8.08
CA ILE A 9 5.48 -12.49 8.65
C ILE A 9 7.00 -12.49 8.57
N GLY A 10 7.66 -13.58 8.96
CA GLY A 10 9.11 -13.73 8.86
C GLY A 10 9.62 -13.59 7.41
N ALA A 11 8.95 -14.22 6.45
CA ALA A 11 9.28 -14.09 5.03
C ALA A 11 9.06 -12.66 4.50
N SER A 12 8.04 -11.95 5.00
CA SER A 12 7.73 -10.56 4.65
C SER A 12 8.82 -9.61 5.12
N VAL A 13 9.26 -9.78 6.37
CA VAL A 13 10.39 -9.01 6.93
C VAL A 13 11.68 -9.33 6.18
N ALA A 14 11.95 -10.61 5.90
CA ALA A 14 13.11 -11.00 5.11
C ALA A 14 13.08 -10.39 3.70
N LEU A 15 11.91 -10.36 3.06
CA LEU A 15 11.71 -9.74 1.76
C LEU A 15 11.92 -8.23 1.81
N LEU A 16 11.40 -7.55 2.83
CA LEU A 16 11.64 -6.12 3.05
C LEU A 16 13.13 -5.81 3.17
N VAL A 17 13.85 -6.60 3.97
CA VAL A 17 15.30 -6.47 4.15
C VAL A 17 16.04 -6.76 2.84
N ALA A 18 15.63 -7.80 2.10
CA ALA A 18 16.22 -8.12 0.80
C ALA A 18 15.98 -7.00 -0.23
N ILE A 19 14.80 -6.38 -0.24
CA ILE A 19 14.51 -5.23 -1.11
C ILE A 19 15.46 -4.08 -0.77
N ALA A 20 15.54 -3.70 0.51
CA ALA A 20 16.35 -2.57 0.95
C ALA A 20 17.86 -2.77 0.73
N LEU A 21 18.39 -3.97 1.02
CA LEU A 21 19.83 -4.21 1.04
C LEU A 21 20.38 -4.81 -0.25
N VAL A 22 19.52 -5.39 -1.09
CA VAL A 22 19.96 -6.10 -2.30
C VAL A 22 19.28 -5.55 -3.54
N VAL A 23 17.95 -5.49 -3.56
CA VAL A 23 17.23 -5.06 -4.77
C VAL A 23 17.52 -3.60 -5.10
N LEU A 24 17.49 -2.70 -4.11
CA LEU A 24 17.76 -1.28 -4.36
C LEU A 24 19.18 -1.05 -4.90
N PRO A 25 20.27 -1.49 -4.23
CA PRO A 25 21.61 -1.21 -4.72
C PRO A 25 21.90 -1.86 -6.07
N VAL A 26 21.38 -3.07 -6.31
CA VAL A 26 21.55 -3.75 -7.61
C VAL A 26 20.78 -3.04 -8.70
N ALA A 27 19.54 -2.59 -8.47
CA ALA A 27 18.77 -1.85 -9.45
C ALA A 27 19.43 -0.52 -9.83
N GLU A 28 20.00 0.18 -8.86
CA GLU A 28 20.75 1.42 -9.08
C GLU A 28 22.03 1.16 -9.90
N ASP A 29 22.86 0.21 -9.48
CA ASP A 29 24.14 -0.10 -10.15
C ASP A 29 23.97 -0.69 -11.56
N THR A 30 22.96 -1.54 -11.77
CA THR A 30 22.80 -2.28 -13.04
C THR A 30 21.87 -1.60 -14.04
N LEU A 31 20.83 -0.93 -13.57
CA LEU A 31 19.80 -0.33 -14.43
C LEU A 31 19.83 1.21 -14.40
N GLY A 32 20.65 1.82 -13.52
CA GLY A 32 20.64 3.27 -13.30
C GLY A 32 19.31 3.77 -12.72
N LEU A 33 18.53 2.87 -12.09
CA LEU A 33 17.22 3.20 -11.54
C LEU A 33 17.37 3.63 -10.09
N ALA A 34 17.44 4.94 -9.87
CA ALA A 34 17.32 5.52 -8.55
C ALA A 34 15.84 5.48 -8.12
N LEU A 35 15.47 4.57 -7.23
CA LEU A 35 14.10 4.47 -6.72
C LEU A 35 13.68 5.70 -5.88
N SER A 36 14.64 6.52 -5.46
CA SER A 36 14.36 7.86 -4.92
C SER A 36 13.56 8.72 -5.90
N ASP A 37 13.79 8.54 -7.20
CA ASP A 37 13.20 9.35 -8.27
C ASP A 37 11.92 8.69 -8.82
N GLN A 38 11.52 7.55 -8.24
CA GLN A 38 10.36 6.75 -8.63
C GLN A 38 9.52 6.39 -7.40
N PRO A 39 8.91 7.39 -6.75
CA PRO A 39 8.18 7.21 -5.49
C PRO A 39 7.05 6.18 -5.62
N LEU A 40 6.40 6.09 -6.78
CA LEU A 40 5.36 5.09 -7.01
C LEU A 40 5.94 3.67 -7.09
N ALA A 41 7.08 3.48 -7.76
CA ALA A 41 7.75 2.19 -7.83
C ALA A 41 8.23 1.74 -6.44
N ALA A 42 8.80 2.67 -5.67
CA ALA A 42 9.21 2.42 -4.29
C ALA A 42 8.02 2.02 -3.42
N PHE A 43 6.91 2.75 -3.50
CA PHE A 43 5.67 2.39 -2.80
C PHE A 43 5.19 0.97 -3.16
N VAL A 44 5.18 0.61 -4.45
CA VAL A 44 4.73 -0.73 -4.88
C VAL A 44 5.62 -1.84 -4.32
N LEU A 45 6.95 -1.65 -4.30
CA LEU A 45 7.87 -2.64 -3.76
C LEU A 45 7.77 -2.75 -2.23
N PHE A 46 7.85 -1.62 -1.52
CA PHE A 46 7.88 -1.60 -0.07
C PHE A 46 6.51 -1.87 0.53
N ALA A 47 5.51 -1.08 0.17
CA ALA A 47 4.16 -1.25 0.70
C ALA A 47 3.47 -2.42 0.01
N GLY A 48 3.39 -2.41 -1.32
CA GLY A 48 2.65 -3.41 -2.09
C GLY A 48 3.16 -4.84 -1.86
N LEU A 49 4.43 -5.09 -2.16
CA LEU A 49 4.96 -6.45 -2.16
C LEU A 49 5.35 -6.93 -0.75
N ALA A 50 6.08 -6.13 0.01
CA ALA A 50 6.61 -6.57 1.30
C ALA A 50 5.60 -6.50 2.46
N VAL A 51 4.57 -5.66 2.36
CA VAL A 51 3.59 -5.47 3.44
C VAL A 51 2.20 -5.92 3.05
N LEU A 52 1.61 -5.38 1.98
CA LEU A 52 0.23 -5.65 1.59
C LEU A 52 0.06 -7.06 1.02
N GLY A 53 0.99 -7.54 0.20
CA GLY A 53 0.97 -8.88 -0.38
C GLY A 53 0.78 -9.98 0.67
N PRO A 54 1.60 -10.03 1.73
CA PRO A 54 1.45 -10.96 2.84
C PRO A 54 0.11 -10.84 3.57
N GLN A 55 -0.38 -9.63 3.84
CA GLN A 55 -1.65 -9.42 4.53
C GLN A 55 -2.83 -9.89 3.70
N LEU A 56 -2.82 -9.64 2.39
CA LEU A 56 -3.84 -10.11 1.45
C LEU A 56 -3.76 -11.61 1.23
N TYR A 57 -2.55 -12.19 1.22
CA TYR A 57 -2.35 -13.64 1.17
C TYR A 57 -2.93 -14.31 2.42
N LEU A 58 -2.64 -13.78 3.61
CA LEU A 58 -3.16 -14.31 4.88
C LEU A 58 -4.67 -14.10 4.97
N ALA A 59 -5.22 -12.98 4.49
CA ALA A 59 -6.67 -12.77 4.43
C ALA A 59 -7.41 -13.85 3.62
N ARG A 60 -6.72 -14.53 2.70
CA ARG A 60 -7.29 -15.65 1.92
C ARG A 60 -6.97 -17.02 2.50
N THR A 61 -5.85 -17.18 3.19
CA THR A 61 -5.28 -18.50 3.51
C THR A 61 -5.25 -18.83 4.99
N ASP A 62 -5.56 -17.86 5.84
CA ASP A 62 -5.61 -18.01 7.29
C ASP A 62 -7.03 -17.75 7.81
N GLU A 63 -7.47 -18.61 8.73
CA GLU A 63 -8.82 -18.58 9.31
C GLU A 63 -8.81 -18.06 10.75
N GLU A 64 -7.62 -17.93 11.38
CA GLU A 64 -7.50 -17.49 12.78
C GLU A 64 -7.92 -16.03 12.96
N ILE A 65 -7.56 -15.16 12.02
CA ILE A 65 -7.94 -13.75 12.01
C ILE A 65 -8.92 -13.50 10.87
N SER A 66 -10.01 -12.78 11.15
CA SER A 66 -11.00 -12.47 10.12
C SER A 66 -10.36 -11.77 8.90
N PRO A 67 -10.70 -12.17 7.67
CA PRO A 67 -10.24 -11.51 6.46
C PRO A 67 -10.51 -10.00 6.46
N ARG A 68 -11.65 -9.58 7.03
CA ARG A 68 -12.04 -8.17 7.18
C ARG A 68 -11.02 -7.38 8.00
N THR A 69 -10.51 -7.94 9.11
CA THR A 69 -9.48 -7.27 9.93
C THR A 69 -8.18 -7.09 9.14
N ARG A 70 -7.73 -8.12 8.40
CA ARG A 70 -6.50 -8.06 7.61
C ARG A 70 -6.60 -7.06 6.46
N VAL A 71 -7.74 -7.01 5.77
CA VAL A 71 -7.99 -6.02 4.71
C VAL A 71 -8.05 -4.59 5.27
N ARG A 72 -8.71 -4.37 6.41
CA ARG A 72 -8.71 -3.05 7.07
C ARG A 72 -7.29 -2.58 7.40
N PHE A 73 -6.48 -3.46 7.97
CA PHE A 73 -5.08 -3.16 8.26
C PHE A 73 -4.32 -2.83 6.98
N ALA A 74 -4.46 -3.65 5.93
CA ALA A 74 -3.84 -3.41 4.63
C ALA A 74 -4.23 -2.04 4.05
N VAL A 75 -5.51 -1.66 4.11
CA VAL A 75 -5.99 -0.36 3.62
C VAL A 75 -5.36 0.81 4.39
N VAL A 76 -5.39 0.77 5.73
CA VAL A 76 -4.83 1.84 6.56
C VAL A 76 -3.32 1.97 6.34
N VAL A 77 -2.60 0.84 6.32
CA VAL A 77 -1.16 0.83 6.12
C VAL A 77 -0.80 1.27 4.70
N SER A 78 -1.58 0.87 3.69
CA SER A 78 -1.41 1.36 2.33
C SER A 78 -1.55 2.88 2.26
N ALA A 79 -2.50 3.47 2.97
CA ALA A 79 -2.67 4.91 3.02
C ALA A 79 -1.47 5.61 3.66
N VAL A 80 -0.99 5.09 4.79
CA VAL A 80 0.18 5.63 5.50
C VAL A 80 1.41 5.58 4.61
N PHE A 81 1.73 4.44 4.01
CA PHE A 81 2.88 4.35 3.11
C PHE A 81 2.73 5.25 1.89
N ALA A 82 1.54 5.32 1.29
CA ALA A 82 1.31 6.19 0.14
C ALA A 82 1.58 7.67 0.50
N LEU A 83 1.18 8.13 1.69
CA LEU A 83 1.54 9.46 2.19
C LEU A 83 3.03 9.62 2.48
N THR A 84 3.70 8.59 3.00
CA THR A 84 5.15 8.64 3.27
C THR A 84 5.97 8.77 1.97
N PHE A 85 5.52 8.15 0.88
CA PHE A 85 6.18 8.22 -0.43
C PHE A 85 5.69 9.40 -1.28
N ALA A 86 4.53 9.99 -0.97
CA ALA A 86 4.07 11.20 -1.63
C ALA A 86 4.81 12.42 -1.09
N GLU A 87 5.13 13.38 -1.95
CA GLU A 87 5.52 14.71 -1.54
C GLU A 87 4.28 15.61 -1.58
N PRO A 88 3.68 15.99 -0.43
CA PRO A 88 2.39 16.67 -0.41
C PRO A 88 2.41 18.06 -1.06
N GLY A 89 3.59 18.68 -1.16
CA GLY A 89 3.80 19.97 -1.82
C GLY A 89 4.09 19.89 -3.32
N ALA A 90 4.34 18.69 -3.85
CA ALA A 90 4.69 18.51 -5.26
C ALA A 90 3.48 18.59 -6.20
N VAL A 91 2.25 18.55 -5.67
CA VAL A 91 1.04 18.49 -6.48
C VAL A 91 0.22 19.78 -6.38
N ASP A 92 0.24 20.57 -7.47
CA ASP A 92 -0.70 21.68 -7.64
C ASP A 92 -1.98 21.18 -8.33
N TRP A 93 -3.06 21.08 -7.54
CA TRP A 93 -4.36 20.59 -8.01
C TRP A 93 -5.14 21.61 -8.85
N SER A 94 -4.67 22.86 -8.94
CA SER A 94 -5.34 23.91 -9.72
C SER A 94 -5.11 23.75 -11.22
N GLU A 95 -3.98 23.17 -11.62
CA GLU A 95 -3.59 22.96 -13.02
C GLU A 95 -3.74 21.48 -13.43
N GLY A 96 -4.99 20.99 -13.43
CA GLY A 96 -5.28 19.55 -13.58
C GLY A 96 -4.72 18.87 -14.84
N THR A 97 -4.54 19.57 -15.96
CA THR A 97 -3.93 19.00 -17.18
C THR A 97 -2.41 18.95 -17.13
N ALA A 98 -1.76 19.81 -16.32
CA ALA A 98 -0.31 19.81 -16.16
C ALA A 98 0.19 18.54 -15.44
N LEU A 99 -0.65 17.97 -14.57
CA LEU A 99 -0.37 16.71 -13.87
C LEU A 99 -0.06 15.54 -14.80
N LEU A 100 -0.63 15.52 -16.01
CA LEU A 100 -0.42 14.44 -16.99
C LEU A 100 0.83 14.66 -17.85
N ALA A 101 1.37 15.88 -17.87
CA ALA A 101 2.53 16.24 -18.67
C ALA A 101 3.85 15.89 -17.96
N ASP A 102 3.84 15.82 -16.63
CA ASP A 102 4.99 15.48 -15.81
C ASP A 102 4.78 14.15 -15.06
N LEU A 103 5.66 13.18 -15.33
CA LEU A 103 5.57 11.84 -14.74
C LEU A 103 5.87 11.84 -13.25
N GLU A 104 6.76 12.71 -12.79
CA GLU A 104 7.11 12.82 -11.37
C GLU A 104 5.91 13.34 -10.56
N THR A 105 5.34 14.47 -10.98
CA THR A 105 4.10 15.01 -10.42
C THR A 105 2.96 14.00 -10.48
N LEU A 106 2.81 13.27 -11.60
CA LEU A 106 1.78 12.22 -11.73
C LEU A 106 1.94 11.11 -10.69
N GLN A 107 3.16 10.65 -10.43
CA GLN A 107 3.42 9.62 -9.43
C GLN A 107 3.01 10.08 -8.03
N HIS A 108 3.37 11.30 -7.64
CA HIS A 108 2.95 11.86 -6.35
C HIS A 108 1.44 12.04 -6.28
N ALA A 109 0.80 12.54 -7.35
CA ALA A 109 -0.65 12.67 -7.40
C ALA A 109 -1.37 11.32 -7.24
N VAL A 110 -0.88 10.27 -7.90
CA VAL A 110 -1.40 8.90 -7.76
C VAL A 110 -1.29 8.43 -6.31
N LEU A 111 -0.14 8.65 -5.65
CA LEU A 111 0.04 8.27 -4.26
C LEU A 111 -0.92 9.01 -3.32
N VAL A 112 -1.14 10.32 -3.52
CA VAL A 112 -2.14 11.07 -2.76
C VAL A 112 -3.55 10.52 -2.98
N VAL A 113 -3.91 10.20 -4.23
CA VAL A 113 -5.20 9.59 -4.55
C VAL A 113 -5.35 8.21 -3.91
N VAL A 114 -4.29 7.39 -3.90
CA VAL A 114 -4.29 6.09 -3.20
C VAL A 114 -4.49 6.28 -1.71
N ALA A 115 -3.77 7.23 -1.09
CA ALA A 115 -3.89 7.51 0.32
C ALA A 115 -5.32 7.96 0.71
N VAL A 116 -5.81 9.00 0.07
CA VAL A 116 -7.14 9.57 0.37
C VAL A 116 -8.24 8.59 -0.03
N GLY A 117 -8.16 8.03 -1.24
CA GLY A 117 -9.16 7.13 -1.79
C GLY A 117 -9.30 5.83 -0.99
N SER A 118 -8.20 5.30 -0.46
CA SER A 118 -8.25 4.09 0.37
C SER A 118 -8.92 4.34 1.74
N LEU A 119 -8.65 5.47 2.39
CA LEU A 119 -9.31 5.86 3.64
C LEU A 119 -10.79 6.20 3.43
N VAL A 120 -11.12 6.99 2.41
CA VAL A 120 -12.50 7.31 2.06
C VAL A 120 -13.27 6.03 1.71
N GLY A 121 -12.66 5.16 0.90
CA GLY A 121 -13.22 3.86 0.55
C GLY A 121 -13.50 2.99 1.78
N LEU A 122 -12.57 2.94 2.73
CA LEU A 122 -12.75 2.22 3.99
C LEU A 122 -13.93 2.79 4.79
N VAL A 123 -14.01 4.11 4.96
CA VAL A 123 -15.10 4.76 5.69
C VAL A 123 -16.44 4.45 5.03
N CYS A 124 -16.55 4.64 3.71
CA CYS A 124 -17.76 4.32 2.95
C CYS A 124 -18.17 2.85 3.11
N TYR A 125 -17.20 1.93 3.03
CA TYR A 125 -17.43 0.51 3.23
C TYR A 125 -17.98 0.20 4.63
N GLU A 126 -17.39 0.79 5.68
CA GLU A 126 -17.83 0.58 7.06
C GLU A 126 -19.24 1.12 7.31
N PHE A 127 -19.61 2.26 6.72
CA PHE A 127 -20.97 2.79 6.78
C PHE A 127 -21.97 1.86 6.11
N VAL A 128 -21.68 1.39 4.89
CA VAL A 128 -22.58 0.49 4.15
C VAL A 128 -22.72 -0.85 4.86
N ALA A 129 -21.61 -1.44 5.32
CA ALA A 129 -21.63 -2.69 6.07
C ALA A 129 -22.43 -2.56 7.37
N GLY A 130 -22.20 -1.48 8.13
CA GLY A 130 -22.93 -1.21 9.37
C GLY A 130 -24.42 -0.98 9.17
N TYR A 131 -24.83 -0.35 8.05
CA TYR A 131 -26.24 -0.22 7.70
C TYR A 131 -26.89 -1.58 7.43
N ARG A 132 -26.23 -2.44 6.65
CA ARG A 132 -26.74 -3.77 6.29
C ARG A 132 -26.96 -4.66 7.52
N ASP A 133 -26.02 -4.64 8.46
CA ASP A 133 -26.11 -5.49 9.66
C ASP A 133 -27.30 -5.09 10.56
N ARG A 134 -27.68 -3.80 10.56
CA ARG A 134 -28.86 -3.29 11.30
C ARG A 134 -30.20 -3.67 10.65
N VAL A 135 -30.26 -3.73 9.31
CA VAL A 135 -31.50 -4.09 8.59
C VAL A 135 -31.82 -5.58 8.71
N VAL A 136 -30.82 -6.46 8.80
CA VAL A 136 -31.02 -7.92 8.92
C VAL A 136 -31.44 -8.34 10.34
N SER A 137 -31.27 -7.47 11.34
CA SER A 137 -31.60 -7.74 12.75
C SER A 137 -32.98 -7.22 13.20
N THR A 138 -33.74 -6.60 12.30
CA THR A 138 -35.14 -6.16 12.48
C THR A 138 -36.09 -7.03 11.68
#